data_AF-A0AAU6S0F7-F1
#
_entry.id   AF-A0AAU6S0F7-F1
#
_cell.length_a   1.000
_cell.length_b   1.000
_cell.length_c   1.000
_cell.angle_alpha   90.00
_cell.angle_beta   90.00
_cell.angle_gamma   90.00
#
_symmetry.space_group_name_H-M   'P 1'
#
loop_
_entity.id
_entity.type
_entity.pdbx_description
1 polymer ?
#
loop_
_entity_poly.entity_id
_entity_poly.type
_entity_poly.pdbx_seq_one_letter_code
_entity_poly.pdbx_strand_id
1 'polypeptide(L)'
;MSEDEKKYWTRTFTNALYIEKDIKFAVDKLLHYERPRAALRCISSGMFQGKNLDSEQSIEVLLASLNSKESINALVPYEVVKLIKYLQSEEEINQEALAKIEWAYLPWLDYKLDARPRLLEWKLGTDASFFCQIIQLIYKSNKATEEKPNTDSVDENKRQLATNAWQLLHNWNTVPGTDMEGHFDSGLFQEWFEEVKKICIDSGHYRVAMQQIGGVLINTLEDSDGLWIDMTVAATLNDKDAKELRRGYSMGLYNSRGAHLVDPTGQPEKKLAIEYDNKAEAIENAGYHRFAVTLRELANGYKREAEGVISDYKDN
;
A
#
# COMPACT_ATOMS: atom_id res chain seq x y z
N MET A 1 -11.95 21.23 40.53
CA MET A 1 -11.48 19.82 40.41
C MET A 1 -10.56 19.55 41.59
N SER A 2 -10.79 18.45 42.32
CA SER A 2 -10.06 18.15 43.57
C SER A 2 -8.60 17.78 43.26
N GLU A 3 -7.66 18.21 44.10
CA GLU A 3 -6.23 17.89 43.99
C GLU A 3 -5.99 16.35 44.01
N ASP A 4 -6.89 15.61 44.64
CA ASP A 4 -6.88 14.14 44.70
C ASP A 4 -7.29 13.50 43.38
N GLU A 5 -8.21 14.12 42.63
CA GLU A 5 -8.65 13.64 41.31
C GLU A 5 -7.48 13.73 40.30
N LYS A 6 -6.73 14.84 40.34
CA LYS A 6 -5.52 15.00 39.52
C LYS A 6 -4.46 13.96 39.87
N LYS A 7 -4.17 13.76 41.16
CA LYS A 7 -3.19 12.75 41.62
C LYS A 7 -3.59 11.32 41.20
N TYR A 8 -4.88 11.00 41.25
CA TYR A 8 -5.42 9.72 40.80
C TYR A 8 -5.19 9.52 39.30
N TRP A 9 -5.73 10.40 38.44
CA TRP A 9 -5.67 10.19 36.99
C TRP A 9 -4.27 10.29 36.40
N THR A 10 -3.34 11.04 37.02
CA THR A 10 -1.94 11.06 36.59
C THR A 10 -1.18 9.77 36.93
N ARG A 11 -1.62 8.98 37.93
CA ARG A 11 -0.88 7.80 38.44
C ARG A 11 -1.62 6.48 38.31
N THR A 12 -2.91 6.49 37.96
CA THR A 12 -3.72 5.28 37.86
C THR A 12 -3.10 4.28 36.90
N PHE A 13 -2.94 3.05 37.39
CA PHE A 13 -2.60 1.92 36.55
C PHE A 13 -3.87 1.49 35.82
N THR A 14 -3.90 1.63 34.50
CA THR A 14 -4.99 1.16 33.66
C THR A 14 -4.90 -0.36 33.56
N ASN A 15 -5.44 -1.06 34.56
CA ASN A 15 -5.56 -2.51 34.50
C ASN A 15 -6.77 -2.86 33.61
N ALA A 16 -6.46 -3.39 32.44
CA ALA A 16 -7.39 -3.86 31.41
C ALA A 16 -8.53 -4.75 31.94
N LEU A 17 -8.25 -5.48 33.02
CA LEU A 17 -9.07 -6.58 33.52
C LEU A 17 -10.28 -6.15 34.38
N TYR A 18 -10.35 -4.88 34.81
CA TYR A 18 -11.36 -4.42 35.78
C TYR A 18 -12.19 -3.21 35.33
N ILE A 19 -12.33 -2.98 34.02
CA ILE A 19 -13.21 -1.91 33.52
C ILE A 19 -14.65 -2.41 33.58
N GLU A 20 -15.31 -2.28 34.73
CA GLU A 20 -16.70 -2.71 34.90
C GLU A 20 -17.73 -1.69 34.40
N LYS A 21 -17.44 -0.38 34.49
CA LYS A 21 -18.41 0.68 34.13
C LYS A 21 -17.75 1.83 33.37
N ASP A 22 -18.34 2.11 32.20
CA ASP A 22 -18.13 3.26 31.32
C ASP A 22 -16.67 3.53 30.86
N ILE A 23 -16.27 2.87 29.76
CA ILE A 23 -14.99 3.12 29.07
C ILE A 23 -14.91 4.56 28.58
N LYS A 24 -16.03 5.13 28.13
CA LYS A 24 -16.10 6.46 27.53
C LYS A 24 -15.61 7.51 28.52
N PHE A 25 -16.15 7.47 29.73
CA PHE A 25 -15.76 8.36 30.82
C PHE A 25 -14.27 8.22 31.21
N ALA A 26 -13.77 6.98 31.28
CA ALA A 26 -12.37 6.74 31.62
C ALA A 26 -11.41 7.28 30.55
N VAL A 27 -11.76 7.11 29.26
CA VAL A 27 -10.99 7.63 28.12
C VAL A 27 -10.96 9.16 28.13
N ASP A 28 -12.10 9.82 28.29
CA ASP A 28 -12.18 11.29 28.34
C ASP A 28 -11.32 11.87 29.46
N LYS A 29 -11.37 11.24 30.65
CA LYS A 29 -10.54 11.67 31.78
C LYS A 29 -9.06 11.45 31.50
N LEU A 30 -8.67 10.31 30.94
CA LEU A 30 -7.27 10.03 30.61
C LEU A 30 -6.73 11.00 29.55
N LEU A 31 -7.52 11.33 28.52
CA LEU A 31 -7.17 12.36 27.54
C LEU A 31 -6.98 13.74 28.18
N HIS A 32 -7.91 14.15 29.06
CA HIS A 32 -7.84 15.43 29.77
C HIS A 32 -6.56 15.58 30.62
N TYR A 33 -6.03 14.48 31.17
CA TYR A 33 -4.80 14.47 31.95
C TYR A 33 -3.55 14.11 31.13
N GLU A 34 -3.59 14.28 29.80
CA GLU A 34 -2.48 14.02 28.88
C GLU A 34 -1.95 12.57 28.92
N ARG A 35 -2.87 11.61 29.09
CA ARG A 35 -2.57 10.17 29.13
C ARG A 35 -3.20 9.33 27.99
N PRO A 36 -3.00 9.70 26.72
CA PRO A 36 -3.60 8.98 25.58
C PRO A 36 -3.13 7.52 25.45
N ARG A 37 -1.90 7.15 25.83
CA ARG A 37 -1.45 5.74 25.74
C ARG A 37 -2.15 4.85 26.76
N ALA A 38 -2.44 5.40 27.95
CA ALA A 38 -3.26 4.73 28.94
C ALA A 38 -4.72 4.59 28.47
N ALA A 39 -5.26 5.61 27.79
CA ALA A 39 -6.59 5.57 27.18
C ALA A 39 -6.68 4.49 26.09
N LEU A 40 -5.65 4.35 25.26
CA LEU A 40 -5.58 3.32 24.22
C LEU A 40 -5.69 1.91 24.81
N ARG A 41 -5.00 1.65 25.93
CA ARG A 41 -5.11 0.37 26.63
C ARG A 41 -6.53 0.13 27.15
N CYS A 42 -7.21 1.15 27.66
CA CYS A 42 -8.61 1.05 28.07
C CYS A 42 -9.54 0.69 26.91
N ILE A 43 -9.38 1.34 25.75
CA ILE A 43 -10.13 1.05 24.52
C ILE A 43 -9.87 -0.39 24.06
N SER A 44 -8.61 -0.78 23.95
CA SER A 44 -8.22 -2.14 23.55
C SER A 44 -8.84 -3.20 24.46
N SER A 45 -8.80 -2.96 25.77
CA SER A 45 -9.43 -3.85 26.77
C SER A 45 -10.94 -3.97 26.58
N GLY A 46 -11.61 -2.85 26.31
CA GLY A 46 -13.03 -2.82 25.99
C GLY A 46 -13.37 -3.63 24.75
N MET A 47 -12.52 -3.55 23.73
CA MET A 47 -12.64 -4.32 22.49
C MET A 47 -12.57 -5.83 22.73
N PHE A 48 -11.64 -6.30 23.58
CA PHE A 48 -11.57 -7.72 23.95
C PHE A 48 -12.78 -8.20 24.76
N GLN A 49 -13.45 -7.29 25.47
CA GLN A 49 -14.67 -7.58 26.24
C GLN A 49 -15.94 -7.45 25.38
N GLY A 50 -15.83 -7.14 24.08
CA GLY A 50 -16.98 -6.98 23.18
C GLY A 50 -17.85 -5.76 23.49
N LYS A 51 -17.28 -4.72 24.11
CA LYS A 51 -18.01 -3.46 24.37
C LYS A 51 -17.98 -2.57 23.14
N ASN A 52 -19.08 -1.85 22.88
CA ASN A 52 -19.13 -0.85 21.83
C ASN A 52 -18.11 0.25 22.11
N LEU A 53 -17.30 0.55 21.11
CA LEU A 53 -16.30 1.60 21.15
C LEU A 53 -16.86 2.85 20.47
N ASP A 54 -16.46 4.00 20.97
CA ASP A 54 -16.73 5.26 20.30
C ASP A 54 -15.62 5.54 19.28
N SER A 55 -15.99 5.54 18.01
CA SER A 55 -15.05 5.72 16.88
C SER A 55 -14.37 7.09 16.91
N GLU A 56 -15.07 8.15 17.34
CA GLU A 56 -14.49 9.50 17.44
C GLU A 56 -13.45 9.59 18.56
N GLN A 57 -13.77 9.04 19.74
CA GLN A 57 -12.80 8.97 20.84
C GLN A 57 -11.59 8.11 20.50
N SER A 58 -11.81 7.01 19.78
CA SER A 58 -10.72 6.12 19.33
C SER A 58 -9.76 6.84 18.39
N ILE A 59 -10.28 7.66 17.47
CA ILE A 59 -9.50 8.54 16.61
C ILE A 59 -8.70 9.55 17.44
N GLU A 60 -9.35 10.23 18.37
CA GLU A 60 -8.72 11.25 19.22
C GLU A 60 -7.56 10.64 20.04
N VAL A 61 -7.77 9.47 20.63
CA VAL A 61 -6.76 8.74 21.39
C VAL A 61 -5.56 8.34 20.53
N LEU A 62 -5.79 7.85 19.31
CA LEU A 62 -4.70 7.48 18.39
C LEU A 62 -3.90 8.71 17.98
N LEU A 63 -4.55 9.81 17.59
CA LEU A 63 -3.87 11.05 17.20
C LEU A 63 -3.10 11.67 18.37
N ALA A 64 -3.67 11.69 19.57
CA ALA A 64 -2.99 12.20 20.78
C ALA A 64 -1.80 11.31 21.18
N SER A 65 -1.87 10.01 20.94
CA SER A 65 -0.81 9.05 21.28
C SER A 65 0.48 9.26 20.49
N LEU A 66 0.40 9.83 19.28
CA LEU A 66 1.57 10.14 18.43
C LEU A 66 2.51 11.15 19.09
N ASN A 67 1.96 12.13 19.80
CA ASN A 67 2.72 13.21 20.43
C ASN A 67 2.94 13.00 21.94
N SER A 68 2.53 11.85 22.49
CA SER A 68 2.59 11.58 23.93
C SER A 68 4.00 11.31 24.43
N LYS A 69 4.32 11.91 25.58
CA LYS A 69 5.57 11.70 26.33
C LYS A 69 5.46 10.58 27.37
N GLU A 70 4.30 9.92 27.49
CA GLU A 70 4.09 8.81 28.44
C GLU A 70 5.09 7.67 28.21
N SER A 71 5.65 7.07 29.26
CA SER A 71 6.59 5.95 29.07
C SER A 71 5.90 4.77 28.38
N ILE A 72 6.62 4.15 27.44
CA ILE A 72 6.16 3.04 26.60
C ILE A 72 6.19 1.75 27.42
N ASN A 73 5.46 1.68 28.53
CA ASN A 73 5.18 0.38 29.14
C ASN A 73 4.11 -0.33 28.30
N ALA A 74 4.60 -0.91 27.20
CA ALA A 74 3.92 -1.75 26.22
C ALA A 74 2.72 -1.09 25.53
N LEU A 75 2.96 -0.10 24.66
CA LEU A 75 2.06 0.08 23.52
C LEU A 75 2.30 -1.14 22.63
N VAL A 76 1.36 -2.09 22.57
CA VAL A 76 1.54 -3.30 21.78
C VAL A 76 1.11 -2.95 20.35
N PRO A 77 1.99 -3.00 19.33
CA PRO A 77 1.61 -2.77 17.94
C PRO A 77 0.33 -3.51 17.54
N TYR A 78 0.11 -4.69 18.11
CA TYR A 78 -1.12 -5.47 17.99
C TYR A 78 -2.40 -4.71 18.39
N GLU A 79 -2.41 -3.99 19.51
CA GLU A 79 -3.59 -3.25 20.00
C GLU A 79 -3.95 -2.10 19.05
N VAL A 80 -2.93 -1.38 18.56
CA VAL A 80 -3.08 -0.27 17.62
C VAL A 80 -3.59 -0.78 16.28
N VAL A 81 -2.97 -1.83 15.75
CA VAL A 81 -3.40 -2.48 14.50
C VAL A 81 -4.84 -2.94 14.60
N LYS A 82 -5.23 -3.58 15.71
CA LYS A 82 -6.60 -4.06 15.92
C LYS A 82 -7.61 -2.90 15.97
N LEU A 83 -7.26 -1.80 16.62
CA LEU A 83 -8.10 -0.60 16.66
C LEU A 83 -8.23 0.04 15.27
N ILE A 84 -7.15 0.13 14.50
CA ILE A 84 -7.20 0.63 13.12
C ILE A 84 -8.10 -0.26 12.27
N LYS A 85 -7.98 -1.59 12.36
CA LYS A 85 -8.87 -2.53 11.65
C LYS A 85 -10.35 -2.33 12.03
N TYR A 86 -10.63 -2.09 13.30
CA TYR A 86 -11.99 -1.78 13.75
C TYR A 86 -12.49 -0.48 13.11
N LEU A 87 -11.70 0.60 13.16
CA LEU A 87 -12.05 1.89 12.54
C LEU A 87 -12.26 1.78 11.02
N GLN A 88 -11.50 0.94 10.34
CA GLN A 88 -11.67 0.68 8.90
C GLN A 88 -12.95 -0.08 8.54
N SER A 89 -13.59 -0.76 9.51
CA SER A 89 -14.84 -1.48 9.29
C SER A 89 -16.10 -0.67 9.57
N GLU A 90 -15.95 0.55 10.10
CA GLU A 90 -17.07 1.43 10.42
C GLU A 90 -17.51 2.23 9.19
N GLU A 91 -18.81 2.27 8.91
CA GLU A 91 -19.37 2.97 7.74
C GLU A 91 -19.31 4.49 7.89
N GLU A 92 -19.60 5.02 9.08
CA GLU A 92 -19.66 6.45 9.38
C GLU A 92 -18.39 6.91 10.11
N ILE A 93 -17.25 6.91 9.42
CA ILE A 93 -15.98 7.39 9.98
C ILE A 93 -15.42 8.60 9.24
N ASN A 94 -14.79 9.51 9.98
CA ASN A 94 -14.05 10.61 9.41
C ASN A 94 -12.82 10.09 8.63
N GLN A 95 -12.96 10.03 7.31
CA GLN A 95 -11.93 9.53 6.40
C GLN A 95 -10.64 10.35 6.44
N GLU A 96 -10.71 11.67 6.67
CA GLU A 96 -9.49 12.49 6.75
C GLU A 96 -8.68 12.14 8.00
N ALA A 97 -9.35 11.94 9.13
CA ALA A 97 -8.72 11.52 10.37
C ALA A 97 -8.18 10.09 10.27
N LEU A 98 -8.94 9.16 9.68
CA LEU A 98 -8.49 7.79 9.45
C LEU A 98 -7.24 7.75 8.54
N ALA A 99 -7.20 8.54 7.48
CA ALA A 99 -6.03 8.61 6.59
C ALA A 99 -4.77 9.12 7.34
N LYS A 100 -4.93 10.10 8.23
CA LYS A 100 -3.82 10.58 9.10
C LYS A 100 -3.33 9.49 10.04
N ILE A 101 -4.25 8.71 10.61
CA ILE A 101 -3.92 7.57 11.48
C ILE A 101 -3.19 6.49 10.68
N GLU A 102 -3.73 6.04 9.55
CA GLU A 102 -3.09 5.04 8.70
C GLU A 102 -1.69 5.49 8.28
N TRP A 103 -1.51 6.76 7.93
CA TRP A 103 -0.21 7.32 7.54
C TRP A 103 0.79 7.32 8.71
N ALA A 104 0.34 7.74 9.89
CA ALA A 104 1.20 7.85 11.07
C ALA A 104 1.62 6.47 11.62
N TYR A 105 0.74 5.49 11.52
CA TYR A 105 0.96 4.12 12.00
C TYR A 105 1.37 3.14 10.90
N LEU A 106 1.64 3.63 9.68
CA LEU A 106 2.05 2.80 8.54
C LEU A 106 3.19 1.80 8.85
N PRO A 107 4.24 2.16 9.62
CA PRO A 107 5.30 1.20 9.96
C PRO A 107 4.82 -0.03 10.77
N TRP A 108 3.63 0.04 11.39
CA TRP A 108 3.03 -1.08 12.13
C TRP A 108 1.95 -1.82 11.33
N LEU A 109 1.52 -1.26 10.21
CA LEU A 109 0.59 -1.87 9.28
C LEU A 109 1.35 -2.89 8.41
N ASP A 110 1.47 -4.10 8.94
CA ASP A 110 2.10 -5.24 8.26
C ASP A 110 1.11 -5.95 7.34
N TYR A 111 1.35 -5.83 6.04
CA TYR A 111 0.64 -6.49 4.96
C TYR A 111 0.58 -8.01 5.11
N LYS A 112 1.61 -8.63 5.71
CA LYS A 112 1.66 -10.09 5.95
C LYS A 112 0.74 -10.54 7.07
N LEU A 113 0.37 -9.63 7.97
CA LEU A 113 -0.56 -9.87 9.08
C LEU A 113 -1.96 -9.30 8.78
N ASP A 114 -2.25 -9.06 7.49
CA ASP A 114 -3.53 -8.50 7.02
C ASP A 114 -3.82 -7.11 7.61
N ALA A 115 -2.81 -6.39 8.08
CA ALA A 115 -2.94 -5.04 8.62
C ALA A 115 -2.63 -4.02 7.52
N ARG A 116 -3.57 -3.81 6.60
CA ARG A 116 -3.38 -2.93 5.44
C ARG A 116 -3.92 -1.51 5.70
N PRO A 117 -3.27 -0.46 5.20
CA PRO A 117 -3.82 0.90 5.14
C PRO A 117 -4.86 1.01 4.01
N ARG A 118 -6.05 0.44 4.21
CA ARG A 118 -7.09 0.31 3.17
C ARG A 118 -7.47 1.66 2.56
N LEU A 119 -7.59 2.70 3.38
CA LEU A 119 -7.97 4.02 2.90
C LEU A 119 -6.87 4.69 2.09
N LEU A 120 -5.60 4.57 2.51
CA LEU A 120 -4.48 5.10 1.73
C LEU A 120 -4.28 4.34 0.41
N GLU A 121 -4.45 3.02 0.38
CA GLU A 121 -4.36 2.21 -0.85
C GLU A 121 -5.47 2.58 -1.84
N TRP A 122 -6.69 2.77 -1.35
CA TRP A 122 -7.80 3.23 -2.19
C TRP A 122 -7.57 4.66 -2.69
N LYS A 123 -7.08 5.57 -1.85
CA LYS A 123 -6.70 6.93 -2.27
C LYS A 123 -5.61 6.93 -3.34
N LEU A 124 -4.64 6.03 -3.28
CA LEU A 124 -3.63 5.90 -4.35
C LEU A 124 -4.27 5.58 -5.71
N GLY A 125 -5.33 4.78 -5.74
CA GLY A 125 -6.02 4.37 -6.96
C GLY A 125 -7.17 5.27 -7.42
N THR A 126 -7.55 6.28 -6.62
CA THR A 126 -8.68 7.17 -6.92
C THR A 126 -8.31 8.64 -6.98
N ASP A 127 -7.31 9.09 -6.22
CA ASP A 127 -6.80 10.45 -6.23
C ASP A 127 -5.45 10.50 -6.96
N ALA A 128 -5.49 10.97 -8.22
CA ALA A 128 -4.31 11.11 -9.08
C ALA A 128 -3.26 12.05 -8.48
N SER A 129 -3.70 13.13 -7.82
CA SER A 129 -2.82 14.10 -7.17
C SER A 129 -2.10 13.49 -5.97
N PHE A 130 -2.79 12.68 -5.17
CA PHE A 130 -2.18 11.95 -4.06
C PHE A 130 -1.12 10.96 -4.53
N PHE A 131 -1.43 10.13 -5.54
CA PHE A 131 -0.45 9.21 -6.14
C PHE A 131 0.81 9.96 -6.63
N CYS A 132 0.61 11.07 -7.35
CA CYS A 132 1.71 11.87 -7.87
C CYS A 132 2.58 12.49 -6.77
N GLN A 133 1.98 12.88 -5.64
CA GLN A 133 2.72 13.39 -4.48
C GLN A 133 3.59 12.28 -3.85
N ILE A 134 3.07 11.06 -3.71
CA ILE A 134 3.82 9.90 -3.21
C ILE A 134 5.02 9.60 -4.12
N ILE A 135 4.83 9.61 -5.45
CA ILE A 135 5.92 9.44 -6.41
C ILE A 135 7.01 10.52 -6.24
N GLN A 136 6.60 11.79 -6.08
CA GLN A 136 7.52 12.93 -5.91
C GLN A 136 8.30 12.88 -4.58
N LEU A 137 7.74 12.26 -3.54
CA LEU A 137 8.42 12.07 -2.26
C LEU A 137 9.52 11.01 -2.34
N ILE A 138 9.33 9.98 -3.16
CA ILE A 138 10.23 8.82 -3.24
C ILE A 138 11.32 9.04 -4.29
N TYR A 139 10.95 9.60 -5.45
CA TYR A 139 11.81 9.69 -6.62
C TYR A 139 12.24 11.11 -6.90
N LYS A 140 13.47 11.26 -7.40
CA LYS A 140 13.96 12.55 -7.89
C LYS A 140 13.39 12.83 -9.29
N SER A 141 13.05 14.08 -9.54
CA SER A 141 12.62 14.54 -10.87
C SER A 141 13.74 14.38 -11.89
N ASN A 142 13.40 13.94 -13.10
CA ASN A 142 14.33 13.93 -14.23
C ASN A 142 14.58 15.33 -14.82
N LYS A 143 13.82 16.34 -14.39
CA LYS A 143 14.02 17.76 -14.74
C LYS A 143 14.88 18.50 -13.71
N ALA A 144 15.21 17.87 -12.58
CA ALA A 144 16.11 18.47 -11.62
C ALA A 144 17.49 18.60 -12.28
N THR A 145 17.95 19.85 -12.46
CA THR A 145 19.36 20.15 -12.69
C THR A 145 20.18 19.54 -11.56
N GLU A 146 21.42 19.11 -11.85
CA GLU A 146 22.38 18.57 -10.89
C GLU A 146 22.77 19.60 -9.80
N GLU A 147 21.81 20.04 -9.00
CA GLU A 147 22.10 20.62 -7.70
C GLU A 147 22.59 19.47 -6.84
N LYS A 148 23.90 19.50 -6.55
CA LYS A 148 24.52 18.64 -5.56
C LYS A 148 23.61 18.62 -4.33
N PRO A 149 23.21 17.43 -3.83
CA PRO A 149 22.46 17.39 -2.60
C PRO A 149 23.31 18.12 -1.56
N ASN A 150 22.78 19.21 -0.99
CA ASN A 150 23.31 19.74 0.26
C ASN A 150 23.17 18.58 1.27
N THR A 151 24.26 17.85 1.48
CA THR A 151 24.37 16.73 2.42
C THR A 151 24.47 17.21 3.85
N ASP A 152 24.04 18.43 4.15
CA ASP A 152 24.00 18.98 5.49
C ASP A 152 22.57 18.87 5.99
N SER A 153 22.31 17.74 6.66
CA SER A 153 21.06 17.31 7.28
C SER A 153 19.88 17.07 6.32
N VAL A 154 19.76 15.84 5.81
CA VAL A 154 18.42 15.36 5.45
C VAL A 154 17.65 15.29 6.76
N ASP A 155 16.74 16.25 6.95
CA ASP A 155 15.79 16.30 8.07
C ASP A 155 15.21 14.90 8.31
N GLU A 156 15.36 14.38 9.52
CA GLU A 156 14.92 13.04 9.90
C GLU A 156 13.42 12.85 9.60
N ASN A 157 12.64 13.94 9.67
CA ASN A 157 11.23 13.94 9.28
C ASN A 157 11.04 13.65 7.78
N LYS A 158 11.89 14.22 6.91
CA LYS A 158 11.83 13.96 5.46
C LYS A 158 12.19 12.52 5.13
N ARG A 159 13.14 11.91 5.86
CA ARG A 159 13.47 10.49 5.72
C ARG A 159 12.29 9.62 6.11
N GLN A 160 11.67 9.90 7.27
CA GLN A 160 10.51 9.13 7.72
C GLN A 160 9.34 9.21 6.72
N LEU A 161 9.07 10.41 6.19
CA LEU A 161 8.03 10.59 5.17
C LEU A 161 8.32 9.79 3.89
N ALA A 162 9.57 9.81 3.40
CA ALA A 162 9.97 9.03 2.23
C ALA A 162 9.90 7.52 2.47
N THR A 163 10.29 7.05 3.67
CA THR A 163 10.18 5.64 4.06
C THR A 163 8.72 5.19 4.09
N ASN A 164 7.83 5.98 4.70
CA ASN A 164 6.39 5.68 4.72
C ASN A 164 5.81 5.67 3.29
N ALA A 165 6.13 6.69 2.49
CA ALA A 165 5.69 6.76 1.09
C ALA A 165 6.15 5.52 0.30
N TRP A 166 7.41 5.11 0.46
CA TRP A 166 7.95 3.92 -0.18
C TRP A 166 7.26 2.65 0.29
N GLN A 167 7.03 2.48 1.60
CA GLN A 167 6.32 1.32 2.14
C GLN A 167 4.89 1.23 1.60
N LEU A 168 4.18 2.36 1.52
CA LEU A 168 2.82 2.40 0.98
C LEU A 168 2.83 2.02 -0.50
N LEU A 169 3.69 2.65 -1.31
CA LEU A 169 3.75 2.41 -2.75
C LEU A 169 4.21 0.98 -3.09
N HIS A 170 5.22 0.47 -2.37
CA HIS A 170 5.80 -0.85 -2.66
C HIS A 170 4.83 -2.00 -2.37
N ASN A 171 3.94 -1.84 -1.39
CA ASN A 171 2.97 -2.86 -1.02
C ASN A 171 1.58 -2.63 -1.65
N TRP A 172 1.42 -1.54 -2.41
CA TRP A 172 0.17 -1.22 -3.09
C TRP A 172 -0.10 -2.20 -4.23
N ASN A 173 -1.30 -2.80 -4.22
CA ASN A 173 -1.72 -3.81 -5.19
C ASN A 173 -3.13 -3.56 -5.74
N THR A 174 -3.79 -2.48 -5.32
CA THR A 174 -5.14 -2.15 -5.77
C THR A 174 -5.07 -1.47 -7.13
N VAL A 175 -5.76 -2.04 -8.11
CA VAL A 175 -5.82 -1.47 -9.46
C VAL A 175 -6.50 -0.09 -9.38
N PRO A 176 -5.94 0.96 -10.01
CA PRO A 176 -6.59 2.27 -10.03
C PRO A 176 -7.97 2.20 -10.71
N GLY A 177 -8.93 2.98 -10.24
CA GLY A 177 -10.33 2.84 -10.67
C GLY A 177 -11.10 1.69 -10.03
N THR A 178 -10.50 0.96 -9.08
CA THR A 178 -11.21 -0.01 -8.24
C THR A 178 -11.77 0.63 -6.97
N ASP A 179 -13.03 0.35 -6.65
CA ASP A 179 -13.66 0.79 -5.41
C ASP A 179 -13.19 -0.01 -4.18
N MET A 180 -13.71 0.32 -2.99
CA MET A 180 -13.39 -0.38 -1.74
C MET A 180 -13.94 -1.80 -1.67
N GLU A 181 -14.93 -2.13 -2.49
CA GLU A 181 -15.56 -3.44 -2.57
C GLU A 181 -14.84 -4.37 -3.56
N GLY A 182 -13.93 -3.81 -4.37
CA GLY A 182 -13.15 -4.53 -5.37
C GLY A 182 -13.71 -4.46 -6.79
N HIS A 183 -14.74 -3.65 -7.05
CA HIS A 183 -15.29 -3.45 -8.38
C HIS A 183 -14.44 -2.46 -9.17
N PHE A 184 -13.98 -2.89 -10.34
CA PHE A 184 -13.19 -2.07 -11.25
C PHE A 184 -14.10 -1.29 -12.20
N ASP A 185 -13.90 0.03 -12.29
CA ASP A 185 -14.54 0.91 -13.25
C ASP A 185 -13.51 1.42 -14.27
N SER A 186 -13.71 1.02 -15.52
CA SER A 186 -12.86 1.40 -16.66
C SER A 186 -12.82 2.91 -16.91
N GLY A 187 -13.93 3.63 -16.68
CA GLY A 187 -14.02 5.07 -16.87
C GLY A 187 -13.21 5.83 -15.83
N LEU A 188 -13.38 5.48 -14.55
CA LEU A 188 -12.60 6.06 -13.46
C LEU A 188 -11.10 5.78 -13.62
N PHE A 189 -10.74 4.57 -14.05
CA PHE A 189 -9.35 4.22 -14.36
C PHE A 189 -8.74 5.14 -15.43
N GLN A 190 -9.44 5.36 -16.55
CA GLN A 190 -8.94 6.20 -17.64
C GLN A 190 -8.80 7.67 -17.23
N GLU A 191 -9.80 8.21 -16.53
CA GLU A 191 -9.77 9.59 -16.03
C GLU A 191 -8.59 9.81 -15.08
N TRP A 192 -8.44 8.92 -14.10
CA TRP A 192 -7.31 8.93 -13.17
C TRP A 192 -5.97 8.79 -13.90
N PHE A 193 -5.87 7.89 -14.86
CA PHE A 193 -4.63 7.60 -15.57
C PHE A 193 -4.14 8.79 -16.41
N GLU A 194 -5.04 9.46 -17.13
CA GLU A 194 -4.70 10.66 -17.91
C GLU A 194 -4.29 11.83 -17.02
N GLU A 195 -4.94 12.01 -15.86
CA GLU A 195 -4.54 13.03 -14.89
C GLU A 195 -3.13 12.75 -14.33
N VAL A 196 -2.84 11.51 -13.93
CA VAL A 196 -1.50 11.11 -13.46
C VAL A 196 -0.45 11.35 -14.54
N LYS A 197 -0.72 10.99 -15.81
CA LYS A 197 0.20 11.23 -16.92
C LYS A 197 0.55 12.71 -17.03
N LYS A 198 -0.45 13.59 -16.99
CA LYS A 198 -0.25 15.05 -17.06
C LYS A 198 0.64 15.55 -15.92
N ILE A 199 0.29 15.26 -14.67
CA ILE A 199 1.02 15.71 -13.49
C ILE A 199 2.47 15.18 -13.47
N CYS A 200 2.66 13.90 -13.84
CA CYS A 200 3.98 13.29 -13.85
C CYS A 200 4.87 13.77 -15.00
N ILE A 201 4.32 14.15 -16.16
CA ILE A 201 5.06 14.80 -17.24
C ILE A 201 5.55 16.17 -16.77
N ASP A 202 4.67 16.96 -16.16
CA ASP A 202 4.98 18.31 -15.70
C ASP A 202 6.04 18.30 -14.59
N SER A 203 5.89 17.40 -13.60
CA SER A 203 6.84 17.27 -12.49
C SER A 203 8.15 16.53 -12.84
N GLY A 204 8.24 15.86 -13.99
CA GLY A 204 9.43 15.10 -14.41
C GLY A 204 9.54 13.70 -13.79
N HIS A 205 8.41 13.09 -13.43
CA HIS A 205 8.34 11.75 -12.83
C HIS A 205 7.63 10.72 -13.71
N TYR A 206 7.25 11.06 -14.95
CA TYR A 206 6.49 10.19 -15.86
C TYR A 206 7.03 8.76 -15.94
N ARG A 207 8.34 8.60 -16.19
CA ARG A 207 8.95 7.28 -16.35
C ARG A 207 8.74 6.37 -15.12
N VAL A 208 9.02 6.90 -13.93
CA VAL A 208 8.91 6.11 -12.70
C VAL A 208 7.45 5.86 -12.35
N ALA A 209 6.57 6.85 -12.53
CA ALA A 209 5.13 6.68 -12.32
C ALA A 209 4.55 5.57 -13.20
N MET A 210 4.83 5.60 -14.52
CA MET A 210 4.34 4.58 -15.44
C MET A 210 4.85 3.18 -15.09
N GLN A 211 6.10 3.04 -14.64
CA GLN A 211 6.63 1.74 -14.21
C GLN A 211 5.90 1.22 -12.96
N GLN A 212 5.60 2.08 -11.99
CA GLN A 212 4.88 1.69 -10.77
C GLN A 212 3.43 1.29 -11.10
N ILE A 213 2.72 2.10 -11.90
CA ILE A 213 1.36 1.78 -12.35
C ILE A 213 1.35 0.45 -13.11
N GLY A 214 2.29 0.27 -14.04
CA GLY A 214 2.41 -0.97 -14.80
C GLY A 214 2.55 -2.21 -13.91
N GLY A 215 3.35 -2.11 -12.84
CA GLY A 215 3.54 -3.19 -11.88
C GLY A 215 2.25 -3.55 -11.12
N VAL A 216 1.40 -2.57 -10.83
CA VAL A 216 0.11 -2.79 -10.12
C VAL A 216 -0.94 -3.40 -11.04
N LEU A 217 -0.92 -3.06 -12.34
CA LEU A 217 -1.87 -3.58 -13.32
C LEU A 217 -1.80 -5.10 -13.52
N ILE A 218 -0.79 -5.80 -12.98
CA ILE A 218 -0.77 -7.27 -12.98
C ILE A 218 -1.91 -7.88 -12.15
N ASN A 219 -2.49 -7.10 -11.22
CA ASN A 219 -3.59 -7.51 -10.35
C ASN A 219 -4.97 -7.24 -10.98
N THR A 220 -5.02 -6.87 -12.26
CA THR A 220 -6.27 -6.66 -12.99
C THR A 220 -7.05 -7.95 -13.11
N LEU A 221 -8.38 -7.85 -12.94
CA LEU A 221 -9.29 -8.98 -13.08
C LEU A 221 -9.44 -9.39 -14.55
N GLU A 222 -9.95 -10.60 -14.74
CA GLU A 222 -10.33 -11.09 -16.06
C GLU A 222 -11.50 -10.28 -16.61
N ASP A 223 -11.51 -10.11 -17.92
CA ASP A 223 -12.57 -9.41 -18.62
C ASP A 223 -13.83 -10.28 -18.71
N SER A 224 -15.01 -9.66 -18.75
CA SER A 224 -16.27 -10.37 -18.91
C SER A 224 -16.36 -11.16 -20.21
N ASP A 225 -15.63 -10.75 -21.25
CA ASP A 225 -15.61 -11.41 -22.56
C ASP A 225 -14.63 -12.60 -22.61
N GLY A 226 -14.01 -12.96 -21.48
CA GLY A 226 -13.16 -14.16 -21.33
C GLY A 226 -11.69 -13.95 -21.67
N LEU A 227 -11.25 -12.70 -21.88
CA LEU A 227 -9.84 -12.36 -21.91
C LEU A 227 -9.30 -12.37 -20.47
N TRP A 228 -8.10 -12.91 -20.27
CA TRP A 228 -7.50 -13.05 -18.93
C TRP A 228 -7.13 -11.71 -18.26
N ILE A 229 -7.43 -10.59 -18.90
CA ILE A 229 -7.22 -9.22 -18.43
C ILE A 229 -8.30 -8.32 -19.01
N ASP A 230 -8.81 -7.39 -18.21
CA ASP A 230 -9.73 -6.33 -18.63
C ASP A 230 -9.27 -5.63 -19.94
N MET A 231 -10.21 -5.44 -20.87
CA MET A 231 -9.93 -4.86 -22.18
C MET A 231 -9.43 -3.42 -22.13
N THR A 232 -9.93 -2.60 -21.20
CA THR A 232 -9.49 -1.20 -21.03
C THR A 232 -8.04 -1.16 -20.57
N VAL A 233 -7.65 -2.05 -19.65
CA VAL A 233 -6.25 -2.19 -19.22
C VAL A 233 -5.38 -2.72 -20.35
N ALA A 234 -5.83 -3.74 -21.10
CA ALA A 234 -5.11 -4.27 -22.26
C ALA A 234 -4.88 -3.20 -23.34
N ALA A 235 -5.90 -2.39 -23.64
CA ALA A 235 -5.81 -1.27 -24.58
C ALA A 235 -4.79 -0.22 -24.11
N THR A 236 -4.81 0.12 -22.82
CA THR A 236 -3.86 1.05 -22.19
C THR A 236 -2.43 0.54 -22.28
N LEU A 237 -2.20 -0.75 -22.01
CA LEU A 237 -0.91 -1.39 -22.17
C LEU A 237 -0.48 -1.48 -23.63
N ASN A 238 -1.41 -1.55 -24.58
CA ASN A 238 -1.13 -1.61 -26.01
C ASN A 238 -0.85 -0.24 -26.65
N ASP A 239 -1.09 0.86 -25.95
CA ASP A 239 -0.89 2.21 -26.48
C ASP A 239 0.55 2.42 -26.99
N LYS A 240 0.71 3.23 -28.04
CA LYS A 240 2.02 3.47 -28.66
C LYS A 240 3.04 4.04 -27.67
N ASP A 241 2.61 4.90 -26.74
CA ASP A 241 3.47 5.65 -25.82
C ASP A 241 3.58 4.97 -24.45
N ALA A 242 2.88 3.85 -24.24
CA ALA A 242 2.87 3.05 -23.01
C ALA A 242 4.10 2.14 -22.82
N LYS A 243 5.27 2.50 -23.37
CA LYS A 243 6.50 1.68 -23.25
C LYS A 243 6.94 1.49 -21.79
N GLU A 244 6.97 2.57 -21.01
CA GLU A 244 7.38 2.51 -19.59
C GLU A 244 6.33 1.80 -18.73
N LEU A 245 5.06 1.90 -19.10
CA LEU A 245 3.96 1.16 -18.48
C LEU A 245 4.12 -0.35 -18.70
N ARG A 246 4.34 -0.78 -19.95
CA ARG A 246 4.62 -2.18 -20.29
C ARG A 246 5.87 -2.72 -19.60
N ARG A 247 6.92 -1.90 -19.46
CA ARG A 247 8.11 -2.27 -18.70
C ARG A 247 7.80 -2.52 -17.23
N GLY A 248 7.02 -1.64 -16.60
CA GLY A 248 6.52 -1.83 -15.24
C GLY A 248 5.73 -3.13 -15.09
N TYR A 249 4.82 -3.38 -16.03
CA TYR A 249 4.02 -4.59 -16.06
C TYR A 249 4.85 -5.87 -16.17
N SER A 250 5.81 -5.91 -17.10
CA SER A 250 6.72 -7.06 -17.24
C SER A 250 7.56 -7.28 -15.98
N MET A 251 8.03 -6.20 -15.32
CA MET A 251 8.76 -6.31 -14.05
C MET A 251 7.85 -6.82 -12.93
N GLY A 252 6.60 -6.35 -12.86
CA GLY A 252 5.60 -6.83 -11.91
C GLY A 252 5.35 -8.33 -12.05
N LEU A 253 5.12 -8.81 -13.28
CA LEU A 253 4.93 -10.23 -13.57
C LEU A 253 6.16 -11.09 -13.22
N TYR A 254 7.36 -10.58 -13.47
CA TYR A 254 8.57 -11.31 -13.10
C TYR A 254 8.72 -11.41 -11.58
N ASN A 255 8.48 -10.30 -10.86
CA ASN A 255 8.63 -10.23 -9.41
C ASN A 255 7.53 -10.97 -8.64
N SER A 256 6.33 -11.11 -9.21
CA SER A 256 5.22 -11.84 -8.57
C SER A 256 5.51 -13.33 -8.37
N ARG A 257 6.48 -13.89 -9.11
CA ARG A 257 6.99 -15.26 -8.90
C ARG A 257 7.58 -15.45 -7.49
N GLY A 258 8.16 -14.39 -6.91
CA GLY A 258 8.83 -14.46 -5.62
C GLY A 258 10.06 -15.37 -5.59
N ALA A 259 10.54 -15.66 -4.37
CA ALA A 259 11.66 -16.58 -4.17
C ALA A 259 11.25 -18.01 -4.51
N HIS A 260 12.04 -18.67 -5.35
CA HIS A 260 11.80 -20.05 -5.78
C HIS A 260 13.10 -20.85 -5.72
N LEU A 261 12.96 -22.17 -5.59
CA LEU A 261 14.08 -23.09 -5.71
C LEU A 261 14.36 -23.32 -7.19
N VAL A 262 15.65 -23.30 -7.55
CA VAL A 262 16.09 -23.58 -8.92
C VAL A 262 16.03 -25.09 -9.14
N ASP A 263 15.28 -25.50 -10.17
CA ASP A 263 15.22 -26.88 -10.61
C ASP A 263 16.26 -27.09 -11.72
N PRO A 264 17.27 -27.97 -11.54
CA PRO A 264 18.33 -28.23 -12.53
C PRO A 264 17.82 -28.62 -13.93
N THR A 265 16.58 -29.09 -14.04
CA THR A 265 15.97 -29.47 -15.31
C THR A 265 15.43 -28.27 -16.11
N GLY A 266 15.35 -27.08 -15.50
CA GLY A 266 14.77 -25.86 -16.06
C GLY A 266 13.28 -25.95 -16.39
N GLN A 267 12.57 -26.94 -15.83
CA GLN A 267 11.15 -27.17 -16.11
C GLN A 267 10.23 -26.06 -15.60
N PRO A 268 10.44 -25.48 -14.39
CA PRO A 268 9.63 -24.36 -13.92
C PRO A 268 9.68 -23.15 -14.87
N GLU A 269 10.87 -22.79 -15.35
CA GLU A 269 11.08 -21.67 -16.28
C GLU A 269 10.42 -21.96 -17.64
N LYS A 270 10.56 -23.18 -18.17
CA LYS A 270 9.88 -23.60 -19.41
C LYS A 270 8.36 -23.50 -19.30
N LYS A 271 7.79 -23.89 -18.15
CA LYS A 271 6.35 -23.79 -17.91
C LYS A 271 5.87 -22.34 -17.94
N LEU A 272 6.59 -21.43 -17.28
CA LEU A 272 6.29 -20.00 -17.31
C LEU A 272 6.42 -19.42 -18.71
N ALA A 273 7.44 -19.81 -19.47
CA ALA A 273 7.59 -19.38 -20.86
C ALA A 273 6.38 -19.76 -21.71
N ILE A 274 5.89 -21.01 -21.61
CA ILE A 274 4.70 -21.47 -22.33
C ILE A 274 3.46 -20.69 -21.89
N GLU A 275 3.29 -20.45 -20.59
CA GLU A 275 2.17 -19.67 -20.06
C GLU A 275 2.14 -18.26 -20.66
N TYR A 276 3.27 -17.56 -20.65
CA TYR A 276 3.35 -16.19 -21.18
C TYR A 276 3.25 -16.13 -22.70
N ASP A 277 3.72 -17.15 -23.43
CA ASP A 277 3.49 -17.27 -24.88
C ASP A 277 2.00 -17.43 -25.19
N ASN A 278 1.27 -18.28 -24.46
CA ASN A 278 -0.17 -18.45 -24.62
C ASN A 278 -0.94 -17.16 -24.30
N LYS A 279 -0.57 -16.47 -23.21
CA LYS A 279 -1.13 -15.17 -22.85
C LYS A 279 -0.88 -14.13 -23.94
N ALA A 280 0.31 -14.12 -24.53
CA ALA A 280 0.66 -13.24 -25.64
C ALA A 280 -0.17 -13.53 -26.90
N GLU A 281 -0.40 -14.79 -27.24
CA GLU A 281 -1.23 -15.19 -28.37
C GLU A 281 -2.69 -14.73 -28.20
N ALA A 282 -3.28 -14.92 -27.00
CA ALA A 282 -4.62 -14.43 -26.70
C ALA A 282 -4.75 -12.91 -26.87
N ILE A 283 -3.77 -12.15 -26.37
CA ILE A 283 -3.72 -10.68 -26.49
C ILE A 283 -3.51 -10.23 -27.93
N GLU A 284 -2.68 -10.93 -28.70
CA GLU A 284 -2.50 -10.64 -30.12
C GLU A 284 -3.77 -10.90 -30.93
N ASN A 285 -4.47 -12.02 -30.67
CA ASN A 285 -5.75 -12.34 -31.29
C ASN A 285 -6.83 -11.32 -30.98
N ALA A 286 -6.76 -10.67 -29.81
CA ALA A 286 -7.60 -9.54 -29.44
C ALA A 286 -7.16 -8.19 -30.07
N GLY A 287 -6.10 -8.16 -30.88
CA GLY A 287 -5.62 -6.97 -31.59
C GLY A 287 -4.60 -6.12 -30.83
N TYR A 288 -4.15 -6.55 -29.66
CA TYR A 288 -3.24 -5.81 -28.79
C TYR A 288 -1.76 -6.15 -29.03
N HIS A 289 -1.29 -5.95 -30.26
CA HIS A 289 0.03 -6.41 -30.72
C HIS A 289 1.23 -5.92 -29.88
N ARG A 290 1.26 -4.65 -29.42
CA ARG A 290 2.39 -4.12 -28.64
C ARG A 290 2.46 -4.76 -27.26
N PHE A 291 1.31 -5.03 -26.67
CA PHE A 291 1.25 -5.72 -25.39
C PHE A 291 1.67 -7.19 -25.53
N ALA A 292 1.21 -7.86 -26.59
CA ALA A 292 1.63 -9.24 -26.90
C ALA A 292 3.15 -9.37 -27.06
N VAL A 293 3.82 -8.40 -27.69
CA VAL A 293 5.30 -8.39 -27.81
C VAL A 293 5.96 -8.38 -26.43
N THR A 294 5.48 -7.58 -25.48
CA THR A 294 6.05 -7.55 -24.12
C THR A 294 5.91 -8.90 -23.40
N LEU A 295 4.78 -9.58 -23.56
CA LEU A 295 4.59 -10.92 -22.98
C LEU A 295 5.50 -11.96 -23.63
N ARG A 296 5.74 -11.88 -24.95
CA ARG A 296 6.72 -12.74 -25.64
C ARG A 296 8.15 -12.48 -25.20
N GLU A 297 8.52 -11.22 -24.97
CA GLU A 297 9.83 -10.87 -24.42
C GLU A 297 10.04 -11.49 -23.03
N LEU A 298 9.01 -11.48 -22.19
CA LEU A 298 9.01 -12.14 -20.88
C LEU A 298 9.15 -13.66 -21.02
N ALA A 299 8.37 -14.28 -21.92
CA ALA A 299 8.47 -15.71 -22.21
C ALA A 299 9.87 -16.11 -22.69
N ASN A 300 10.47 -15.32 -23.59
CA ASN A 300 11.84 -15.52 -24.06
C ASN A 300 12.90 -15.26 -22.99
N GLY A 301 12.61 -14.43 -21.98
CA GLY A 301 13.41 -14.32 -20.77
C GLY A 301 13.49 -15.65 -20.04
N TYR A 302 12.34 -16.25 -19.72
CA TYR A 302 12.28 -17.55 -19.04
C TYR A 302 12.91 -18.69 -19.85
N LYS A 303 12.78 -18.70 -21.19
CA LYS A 303 13.49 -19.69 -22.03
C LYS A 303 15.00 -19.62 -21.84
N ARG A 304 15.57 -18.41 -21.84
CA ARG A 304 17.01 -18.19 -21.62
C ARG A 304 17.44 -18.56 -20.21
N GLU A 305 16.62 -18.25 -19.20
CA GLU A 305 16.87 -18.69 -17.82
C GLU A 305 16.90 -20.22 -17.71
N ALA A 306 15.94 -20.91 -18.33
CA ALA A 306 15.91 -22.37 -18.36
C ALA A 306 17.18 -22.97 -18.98
N GLU A 307 17.65 -22.40 -20.09
CA GLU A 307 18.89 -22.82 -20.76
C GLU A 307 20.12 -22.59 -19.87
N GLY A 308 20.20 -21.44 -19.21
CA GLY A 308 21.26 -21.11 -18.26
C GLY A 308 21.32 -22.09 -17.09
N VAL A 309 20.18 -22.35 -16.45
CA VAL A 309 20.07 -23.33 -15.36
C VAL A 309 20.52 -24.72 -15.82
N ILE A 310 20.06 -25.19 -16.97
CA ILE A 310 20.47 -26.51 -17.48
C ILE A 310 21.98 -26.57 -17.78
N SER A 311 22.58 -25.49 -18.24
CA SER A 311 24.03 -25.42 -18.48
C SER A 311 24.81 -25.48 -17.17
N ASP A 312 24.46 -24.63 -16.20
CA ASP A 312 25.18 -24.50 -14.92
C ASP A 312 25.19 -25.80 -14.11
N TYR A 313 24.15 -26.62 -14.24
CA TYR A 313 24.05 -27.92 -13.57
C TYR A 313 24.58 -29.10 -14.40
N LYS A 314 24.94 -28.90 -15.67
CA LYS A 314 25.69 -29.89 -16.46
C LYS A 314 27.20 -29.78 -16.24
N ASP A 315 27.68 -28.59 -15.89
CA ASP A 315 29.10 -28.29 -15.68
C ASP A 315 29.57 -28.50 -14.23
N ASN A 316 28.66 -28.91 -13.32
CA ASN A 316 28.93 -29.29 -11.93
C ASN A 316 28.78 -30.81 -11.71
#